data_AF-A0A510L878-F1
#
_entry.id   AF-A0A510L878-F1
#
_cell.length_a   1.000
_cell.length_b   1.000
_cell.length_c   1.000
_cell.angle_alpha   90.00
_cell.angle_beta   90.00
_cell.angle_gamma   90.00
#
_symmetry.space_group_name_H-M   'P 1'
#
loop_
_entity.id
_entity.type
_entity.pdbx_description
1 polymer ?
#
loop_
_entity_poly.entity_id
_entity_poly.type
_entity_poly.pdbx_seq_one_letter_code
_entity_poly.pdbx_strand_id
1 'polypeptide(L)'
;MIKKGQESIIKMLMDRIEKLKYSKDYLDKLDLDNLKKNILFVYIQNYIFSDFPLEDRQLVEIIKVSMPTLKKNIEQLIKQEYLTEISKRPITHIISDKLQEVLD
;
A
#
# COMPACT_ATOMS: atom_id res chain seq x y z
N MET A 1 -31.83 5.26 -13.94
CA MET A 1 -30.88 5.83 -12.95
C MET A 1 -29.93 4.77 -12.38
N ILE A 2 -30.38 3.56 -12.03
CA ILE A 2 -29.51 2.50 -11.46
C ILE A 2 -28.35 2.08 -12.40
N LYS A 3 -28.63 1.90 -13.70
CA LYS A 3 -27.61 1.45 -14.69
C LYS A 3 -26.41 2.39 -14.79
N LYS A 4 -26.65 3.71 -14.87
CA LYS A 4 -25.57 4.72 -14.95
C LYS A 4 -24.69 4.74 -13.70
N GLY A 5 -25.28 4.53 -12.52
CA GLY A 5 -24.52 4.42 -11.27
C GLY A 5 -23.62 3.18 -11.23
N GLN A 6 -24.14 2.03 -11.66
CA GLN A 6 -23.37 0.79 -11.75
C GLN A 6 -22.23 0.88 -12.78
N GLU A 7 -22.46 1.48 -13.94
CA GLU A 7 -21.44 1.73 -14.96
C GLU A 7 -20.29 2.59 -14.41
N SER A 8 -20.61 3.63 -13.62
CA SER A 8 -19.59 4.47 -12.97
C SER A 8 -18.75 3.69 -11.94
N ILE A 9 -19.39 2.83 -11.15
CA ILE A 9 -18.69 1.98 -10.17
C ILE A 9 -17.75 1.00 -10.90
N ILE A 10 -18.22 0.38 -11.98
CA ILE A 10 -17.39 -0.54 -12.78
C ILE A 10 -16.17 0.18 -13.34
N LYS A 11 -16.35 1.37 -13.92
CA LYS A 11 -15.23 2.16 -14.45
C LYS A 11 -14.21 2.48 -13.36
N MET A 12 -14.66 2.99 -12.21
CA MET A 12 -13.79 3.28 -11.07
C MET A 12 -12.99 2.05 -10.62
N LEU A 13 -13.63 0.87 -10.55
CA LEU A 13 -12.95 -0.37 -10.17
C LEU A 13 -11.92 -0.80 -11.21
N MET A 14 -12.21 -0.64 -12.50
CA MET A 14 -11.27 -0.93 -13.58
C MET A 14 -10.03 -0.04 -13.52
N ASP A 15 -10.23 1.27 -13.33
CA ASP A 15 -9.14 2.24 -13.19
C ASP A 15 -8.25 1.88 -11.98
N ARG A 16 -8.85 1.51 -10.84
CA ARG A 16 -8.12 1.05 -9.65
C ARG A 16 -7.37 -0.27 -9.87
N ILE A 17 -7.94 -1.21 -10.62
CA ILE A 17 -7.27 -2.47 -11.00
C ILE A 17 -6.05 -2.18 -11.89
N GLU A 18 -6.16 -1.27 -12.84
CA GLU A 18 -5.05 -0.86 -13.70
C GLU A 18 -3.92 -0.23 -12.86
N LYS A 19 -4.26 0.70 -11.96
CA LYS A 19 -3.31 1.29 -11.01
C LYS A 19 -2.60 0.24 -10.16
N LEU A 20 -3.33 -0.78 -9.66
CA LEU A 20 -2.74 -1.86 -8.89
C LEU A 20 -1.76 -2.71 -9.73
N LYS A 21 -2.09 -2.99 -11.01
CA LYS A 21 -1.19 -3.72 -11.93
C LYS A 21 0.10 -2.94 -12.18
N TYR A 22 -0.03 -1.66 -12.54
CA TYR A 22 1.12 -0.78 -12.73
C TYR A 22 2.00 -0.73 -11.47
N SER A 23 1.37 -0.60 -10.29
CA SER A 23 2.08 -0.57 -9.02
C SER A 23 2.89 -1.85 -8.77
N LYS A 24 2.33 -3.02 -9.11
CA LYS A 24 3.03 -4.30 -9.01
C LYS A 24 4.25 -4.35 -9.93
N ASP A 25 4.08 -3.96 -11.19
CA ASP A 25 5.16 -3.93 -12.17
C ASP A 25 6.28 -2.94 -11.78
N TYR A 26 5.90 -1.82 -11.15
CA TYR A 26 6.85 -0.87 -10.57
C TYR A 26 7.65 -1.49 -9.42
N LEU A 27 6.98 -2.12 -8.44
CA LEU A 27 7.65 -2.79 -7.32
C LEU A 27 8.60 -3.90 -7.78
N ASP A 28 8.22 -4.65 -8.81
CA ASP A 28 9.05 -5.75 -9.34
C ASP A 28 10.40 -5.24 -9.87
N LYS A 29 10.46 -4.00 -10.36
CA LYS A 29 11.69 -3.35 -10.85
C LYS A 29 12.59 -2.75 -9.76
N LEU A 30 12.09 -2.62 -8.53
CA LEU A 30 12.88 -2.08 -7.42
C LEU A 30 13.90 -3.11 -6.92
N ASP A 31 15.08 -2.63 -6.54
CA ASP A 31 16.10 -3.41 -5.83
C ASP A 31 15.74 -3.52 -4.33
N LEU A 32 14.68 -4.28 -4.05
CA LEU A 32 14.18 -4.58 -2.72
C LEU A 32 13.99 -6.09 -2.58
N ASP A 33 14.17 -6.60 -1.36
CA ASP A 33 13.82 -7.98 -1.06
C ASP A 33 12.29 -8.22 -1.14
N ASN A 34 11.90 -9.48 -1.28
CA ASN A 34 10.49 -9.86 -1.44
C ASN A 34 9.62 -9.44 -0.25
N LEU A 35 10.16 -9.39 0.97
CA LEU A 35 9.39 -9.01 2.14
C LEU A 35 9.04 -7.51 2.09
N LYS A 36 10.00 -6.66 1.75
CA LYS A 36 9.77 -5.23 1.54
C LYS A 36 8.79 -4.97 0.41
N LYS A 37 8.92 -5.67 -0.72
CA LYS A 37 7.96 -5.58 -1.83
C LYS A 37 6.55 -5.97 -1.37
N ASN A 38 6.40 -7.05 -0.59
CA ASN A 38 5.10 -7.46 -0.05
C ASN A 38 4.52 -6.43 0.92
N ILE A 39 5.33 -5.84 1.80
CA ILE A 39 4.92 -4.76 2.71
C ILE A 39 4.38 -3.56 1.91
N LEU A 40 5.16 -3.08 0.94
CA LEU A 40 4.74 -1.96 0.09
C LEU A 40 3.47 -2.28 -0.70
N PHE A 41 3.36 -3.49 -1.24
CA PHE A 41 2.20 -3.88 -2.03
C PHE A 41 0.90 -3.85 -1.22
N VAL A 42 0.92 -4.25 0.06
CA VAL A 42 -0.26 -4.15 0.93
C VAL A 42 -0.61 -2.70 1.26
N TYR A 43 0.38 -1.84 1.55
CA TYR A 43 0.12 -0.41 1.77
C TYR A 43 -0.42 0.28 0.51
N ILE A 44 0.06 -0.10 -0.68
CA ILE A 44 -0.45 0.39 -1.97
C ILE A 44 -1.91 -0.06 -2.17
N GLN A 45 -2.22 -1.32 -1.88
CA GLN A 45 -3.62 -1.80 -1.93
C GLN A 45 -4.51 -0.99 -0.98
N ASN A 46 -4.04 -0.71 0.23
CA ASN A 46 -4.78 0.12 1.17
C ASN A 46 -5.01 1.52 0.62
N TYR A 47 -3.99 2.15 0.05
CA TYR A 47 -4.10 3.47 -0.58
C TYR A 47 -5.07 3.50 -1.79
N ILE A 48 -5.11 2.44 -2.62
CA ILE A 48 -5.99 2.40 -3.80
C ILE A 48 -7.45 2.10 -3.43
N PHE A 49 -7.68 1.27 -2.41
CA PHE A 49 -9.00 0.67 -2.16
C PHE A 49 -9.65 1.05 -0.82
N SER A 50 -8.91 1.66 0.11
CA SER A 50 -9.39 1.95 1.47
C SER A 50 -9.31 3.44 1.78
N ASP A 51 -10.38 3.96 2.40
CA ASP A 51 -10.40 5.29 3.00
C ASP A 51 -9.86 5.28 4.44
N PHE A 52 -9.53 4.09 4.97
CA PHE A 52 -9.08 3.91 6.36
C PHE A 52 -7.60 3.51 6.41
N PRO A 53 -6.83 4.04 7.38
CA PRO A 53 -5.45 3.61 7.62
C PRO A 53 -5.35 2.12 7.97
N LEU A 54 -4.31 1.46 7.47
CA LEU A 54 -3.95 0.10 7.87
C LEU A 54 -3.06 0.15 9.11
N GLU A 55 -3.50 -0.48 10.20
CA GLU A 55 -2.67 -0.63 11.39
C GLU A 55 -1.59 -1.69 11.17
N ASP A 56 -0.39 -1.46 11.70
CA ASP A 56 0.73 -2.40 11.61
C ASP A 56 0.38 -3.78 12.19
N ARG A 57 -0.52 -3.84 13.18
CA ARG A 57 -1.03 -5.10 13.73
C ARG A 57 -1.83 -5.91 12.71
N GLN A 58 -2.64 -5.25 11.88
CA GLN A 58 -3.37 -5.90 10.80
C GLN A 58 -2.40 -6.36 9.70
N LEU A 59 -1.38 -5.55 9.41
CA LEU A 59 -0.35 -5.90 8.43
C LEU A 59 0.44 -7.16 8.80
N VAL A 60 0.76 -7.34 10.09
CA VAL A 60 1.39 -8.58 10.60
C VAL A 60 0.57 -9.82 10.23
N GLU A 61 -0.75 -9.77 10.41
CA GLU A 61 -1.64 -10.90 10.11
C GLU A 61 -1.71 -11.18 8.59
N ILE A 62 -1.66 -10.13 7.76
CA ILE A 62 -1.70 -10.26 6.30
C ILE A 62 -0.40 -10.88 5.77
N ILE A 63 0.77 -10.37 6.22
CA ILE A 63 2.08 -10.78 5.70
C ILE A 63 2.62 -12.02 6.41
N LYS A 64 2.06 -12.37 7.57
CA LYS A 64 2.44 -13.54 8.39
C LYS A 64 3.90 -13.48 8.85
N VAL A 65 4.31 -12.33 9.36
CA VAL A 65 5.65 -12.09 9.95
C VAL A 65 5.54 -11.55 11.37
N SER A 66 6.58 -11.71 12.18
CA SER A 66 6.56 -11.15 13.53
C SER A 66 6.59 -9.62 13.52
N MET A 67 5.98 -8.99 14.53
CA MET A 67 5.97 -7.53 14.69
C MET A 67 7.39 -6.92 14.70
N PRO A 68 8.41 -7.49 15.38
CA PRO A 68 9.78 -6.95 15.30
C PRO A 68 10.36 -7.00 13.88
N THR A 69 10.12 -8.09 13.14
CA THR A 69 10.56 -8.21 11.75
C THR A 69 9.87 -7.20 10.85
N LEU A 70 8.57 -6.98 11.04
CA LEU A 70 7.82 -5.96 10.31
C LEU A 70 8.39 -4.56 10.56
N LYS A 71 8.54 -4.18 11.84
CA LYS A 71 9.05 -2.86 12.24
C LYS A 71 10.42 -2.55 11.63
N LYS A 72 11.36 -3.51 11.69
CA LYS A 72 12.68 -3.34 11.07
C LYS A 72 12.61 -3.03 9.58
N ASN A 73 11.69 -3.69 8.85
CA ASN A 73 11.54 -3.45 7.41
C ASN A 73 10.81 -2.13 7.13
N ILE A 74 9.79 -1.78 7.92
CA ILE A 74 9.11 -0.47 7.81
C ILE A 74 10.11 0.68 8.05
N GLU A 75 10.95 0.59 9.09
CA GLU A 75 11.97 1.60 9.36
C GLU A 75 12.96 1.78 8.19
N GLN A 76 13.33 0.69 7.52
CA GLN A 76 14.15 0.75 6.31
C GLN A 76 13.41 1.40 5.14
N LEU A 77 12.15 1.05 4.94
CA LEU A 77 11.30 1.62 3.88
C LEU A 77 11.03 3.12 4.09
N ILE A 78 10.89 3.58 5.35
CA ILE A 78 10.79 5.01 5.68
C ILE A 78 12.10 5.73 5.33
N LYS A 79 13.26 5.16 5.70
CA LYS A 79 14.58 5.74 5.35
C LYS A 79 14.80 5.82 3.84
N GLN A 80 14.20 4.91 3.09
CA GLN A 80 14.23 4.89 1.63
C GLN A 80 13.11 5.75 1.00
N GLU A 81 12.35 6.49 1.81
CA GLU A 81 11.26 7.38 1.39
C GLU A 81 10.10 6.68 0.67
N TYR A 82 9.85 5.40 0.97
CA TYR A 82 8.69 4.67 0.42
C TYR A 82 7.46 4.73 1.33
N LEU A 83 7.66 4.88 2.64
CA LEU A 83 6.60 4.94 3.64
C LEU A 83 6.72 6.17 4.53
N THR A 84 5.60 6.58 5.11
CA THR A 84 5.50 7.66 6.09
C THR A 84 4.66 7.20 7.28
N GLU A 85 5.12 7.46 8.50
CA GLU A 85 4.34 7.24 9.73
C GLU A 85 3.30 8.35 9.90
N ILE A 86 2.04 8.00 10.17
CA ILE A 86 0.96 8.98 10.37
C ILE A 86 0.35 8.96 11.76
N SER A 87 0.50 7.87 12.52
CA SER A 87 0.14 7.82 13.93
C SER A 87 0.99 6.81 14.68
N LYS A 88 1.21 7.09 15.98
CA LYS A 88 1.89 6.21 16.93
C LYS A 88 0.93 5.41 17.81
N ARG A 89 -0.36 5.76 17.82
CA ARG A 89 -1.40 5.14 18.67
C ARG A 89 -2.76 5.16 17.94
N PRO A 90 -3.17 4.06 17.27
CA PRO A 90 -2.35 2.90 16.92
C PRO A 90 -1.21 3.26 15.95
N ILE A 91 -0.17 2.42 15.87
CA ILE A 91 0.93 2.63 14.91
C ILE A 91 0.39 2.36 13.51
N THR A 92 0.49 3.36 12.63
CA THR A 92 -0.02 3.32 11.26
C THR A 92 0.93 4.05 10.32
N HIS A 93 1.06 3.51 9.12
CA HIS A 93 1.87 4.05 8.05
C HIS A 93 1.07 4.12 6.74
N ILE A 94 1.52 4.96 5.82
CA ILE A 94 1.02 5.06 4.45
C ILE A 94 2.18 5.08 3.47
N ILE A 95 1.89 4.91 2.18
CA ILE A 95 2.86 5.20 1.14
C ILE A 95 3.23 6.68 1.15
N SER A 96 4.50 7.00 0.98
CA SER A 96 5.00 8.38 0.97
C SER A 96 4.42 9.18 -0.20
N ASP A 97 4.40 10.51 -0.08
CA ASP A 97 3.96 11.39 -1.18
C ASP A 97 4.76 11.16 -2.46
N LYS A 98 6.08 10.94 -2.34
CA LYS A 98 6.96 10.59 -3.46
C LYS A 98 6.54 9.30 -4.16
N LEU A 99 6.10 8.29 -3.40
CA LEU A 99 5.60 7.05 -4.00
C LEU A 99 4.20 7.25 -4.61
N GLN A 100 3.35 8.10 -4.01
CA GLN A 100 2.06 8.46 -4.59
C GLN A 100 2.22 9.12 -5.96
N GLU A 101 3.13 10.10 -6.09
CA GLU A 101 3.44 10.78 -7.36
C GLU A 101 3.91 9.85 -8.49
N VAL A 102 4.54 8.72 -8.13
CA VAL A 102 4.97 7.72 -9.12
C VAL A 102 3.82 6.80 -9.57
N LEU A 103 2.81 6.62 -8.70
CA LEU A 103 1.70 5.70 -8.89
C LEU A 103 0.42 6.36 -9.43
N ASP A 104 0.29 7.69 -9.28
CA ASP A 104 -0.78 8.54 -9.84
C ASP A 104 -0.49 8.98 -11.29
#